data_AF-A0A1Q8LI71-F1
#
_entry.id   AF-A0A1Q8LI71-F1
#
_cell.length_a   1.000
_cell.length_b   1.000
_cell.length_c   1.000
_cell.angle_alpha   90.00
_cell.angle_beta   90.00
_cell.angle_gamma   90.00
#
_symmetry.space_group_name_H-M   'P 1'
#
loop_
_entity.id
_entity.type
_entity.pdbx_description
1 polymer ?
#
loop_
_entity_poly.entity_id
_entity_poly.type
_entity_poly.pdbx_seq_one_letter_code
_entity_poly.pdbx_strand_id
1 'polypeptide(L)'
;MNEEQGPSFRSWIVFDDEEDQVLEVAAGVDEARARRLAEGVLRDLGLTALGWEVRGVFVASPSPVSSPRPGLEMGTDLAVEIDSGRDVSGAFVAESVAVHFTTSVAHEVACVATAEQIQDRVLELECGVPRPTCPRHPHPLMPRMVEGVPSWECPRDPSHYSVPMSGT
;
A
#
# COMPACT_ATOMS: atom_id res chain seq x y z
N MET A 1 -55.37 50.64 2.32
CA MET A 1 -53.95 50.95 2.07
C MET A 1 -53.19 49.75 2.59
N ASN A 2 -52.73 48.91 1.68
CA ASN A 2 -52.17 47.59 1.94
C ASN A 2 -50.65 47.73 2.01
N GLU A 3 -50.02 47.24 3.08
CA GLU A 3 -48.58 47.09 3.16
C GLU A 3 -48.20 45.66 2.74
N GLU A 4 -47.32 45.59 1.75
CA GLU A 4 -46.90 44.39 1.02
C GLU A 4 -45.93 43.56 1.87
N GLN A 5 -46.32 42.33 2.23
CA GLN A 5 -45.40 41.31 2.72
C GLN A 5 -44.75 40.61 1.52
N GLY A 6 -43.51 40.97 1.22
CA GLY A 6 -42.68 40.23 0.27
C GLY A 6 -42.20 38.90 0.87
N PRO A 7 -42.10 37.80 0.10
CA PRO A 7 -41.60 36.54 0.62
C PRO A 7 -40.09 36.59 0.80
N SER A 8 -39.62 36.28 2.01
CA SER A 8 -38.22 36.03 2.33
C SER A 8 -37.80 34.68 1.75
N PHE A 9 -37.03 34.70 0.65
CA PHE A 9 -36.37 33.53 0.12
C PHE A 9 -35.17 33.16 1.01
N ARG A 10 -35.37 32.22 1.94
CA ARG A 10 -34.26 31.45 2.51
C ARG A 10 -33.91 30.34 1.53
N SER A 11 -32.93 30.60 0.66
CA SER A 11 -32.24 29.56 -0.10
C SER A 11 -31.40 28.73 0.89
N TRP A 12 -31.93 27.58 1.29
CA TRP A 12 -31.13 26.55 1.93
C TRP A 12 -30.37 25.82 0.84
N ILE A 13 -29.07 26.12 0.70
CA ILE A 13 -28.18 25.19 0.02
C ILE A 13 -28.00 24.03 1.01
N VAL A 14 -28.70 22.94 0.75
CA VAL A 14 -28.39 21.64 1.35
C VAL A 14 -27.18 21.13 0.58
N PHE A 15 -26.01 21.18 1.20
CA PHE A 15 -24.85 20.45 0.69
C PHE A 15 -25.02 18.98 1.09
N ASP A 16 -24.79 18.11 0.12
CA ASP A 16 -24.86 16.65 0.18
C ASP A 16 -23.80 16.13 1.17
N ASP A 17 -24.22 15.72 2.38
CA ASP A 17 -23.35 15.16 3.44
C ASP A 17 -23.09 13.64 3.23
N GLU A 18 -23.77 13.02 2.26
CA GLU A 18 -23.67 11.59 1.97
C GLU A 18 -22.41 11.22 1.17
N GLU A 19 -21.95 12.07 0.24
CA GLU A 19 -20.73 11.78 -0.54
C GLU A 19 -19.46 11.83 0.32
N ASP A 20 -19.34 12.79 1.23
CA ASP A 20 -18.17 12.91 2.12
C ASP A 20 -18.06 11.73 3.09
N GLN A 21 -19.17 11.24 3.65
CA GLN A 21 -19.17 10.06 4.53
C GLN A 21 -18.78 8.77 3.79
N VAL A 22 -19.23 8.59 2.54
CA VAL A 22 -18.88 7.40 1.74
C VAL A 22 -17.39 7.40 1.38
N LEU A 23 -16.83 8.58 1.08
CA LEU A 23 -15.41 8.75 0.79
C LEU A 23 -14.53 8.47 2.02
N GLU A 24 -14.90 8.95 3.21
CA GLU A 24 -14.16 8.68 4.45
C GLU A 24 -14.16 7.20 4.84
N VAL A 25 -15.30 6.51 4.70
CA VAL A 25 -15.40 5.06 4.98
C VAL A 25 -14.58 4.25 3.97
N ALA A 26 -14.62 4.59 2.68
CA ALA A 26 -13.82 3.93 1.66
C ALA A 26 -12.31 4.12 1.90
N ALA A 27 -11.88 5.34 2.25
CA ALA A 27 -10.49 5.62 2.62
C ALA A 27 -10.05 4.77 3.83
N GLY A 28 -10.87 4.66 4.87
CA GLY A 28 -10.56 3.81 6.03
C GLY A 28 -10.46 2.31 5.69
N VAL A 29 -11.26 1.82 4.74
CA VAL A 29 -11.17 0.43 4.25
C VAL A 29 -9.87 0.19 3.49
N ASP A 30 -9.46 1.12 2.63
CA ASP A 30 -8.24 0.99 1.85
C ASP A 30 -6.98 1.16 2.72
N GLU A 31 -6.99 2.03 3.73
CA GLU A 31 -5.94 2.09 4.75
C GLU A 31 -5.78 0.77 5.49
N ALA A 32 -6.89 0.15 5.90
CA ALA A 32 -6.87 -1.13 6.57
C ALA A 32 -6.37 -2.26 5.65
N ARG A 33 -6.68 -2.22 4.35
CA ARG A 33 -6.14 -3.16 3.36
C ARG A 33 -4.64 -2.97 3.17
N ALA A 34 -4.19 -1.74 2.96
CA ALA A 34 -2.78 -1.41 2.78
C ALA A 34 -1.94 -1.84 3.98
N ARG A 35 -2.42 -1.57 5.21
CA ARG A 35 -1.75 -2.02 6.44
C ARG A 35 -1.68 -3.55 6.52
N ARG A 36 -2.80 -4.26 6.33
CA ARG A 36 -2.84 -5.73 6.42
C ARG A 36 -1.90 -6.39 5.42
N LEU A 37 -1.87 -5.86 4.19
CA LEU A 37 -0.95 -6.33 3.16
C LEU A 37 0.50 -6.12 3.59
N ALA A 38 0.87 -4.90 4.00
CA ALA A 38 2.25 -4.60 4.36
C ALA A 38 2.73 -5.46 5.55
N GLU A 39 1.91 -5.62 6.59
CA GLU A 39 2.19 -6.54 7.69
C GLU A 39 2.33 -8.00 7.24
N GLY A 40 1.51 -8.42 6.28
CA GLY A 40 1.60 -9.73 5.64
C GLY A 40 2.92 -9.93 4.90
N VAL A 41 3.30 -8.97 4.06
CA VAL A 41 4.58 -8.99 3.34
C VAL A 41 5.76 -9.01 4.30
N LEU A 42 5.77 -8.18 5.35
CA LEU A 42 6.83 -8.21 6.37
C LEU A 42 6.94 -9.58 7.05
N ARG A 43 5.82 -10.28 7.25
CA ARG A 43 5.80 -11.65 7.78
C ARG A 43 6.38 -12.65 6.80
N ASP A 44 5.99 -12.58 5.53
CA ASP A 44 6.48 -13.47 4.47
C ASP A 44 8.00 -13.32 4.26
N LEU A 45 8.51 -12.08 4.39
CA LEU A 45 9.94 -11.78 4.34
C LEU A 45 10.67 -12.19 5.64
N GLY A 46 9.95 -12.52 6.72
CA GLY A 46 10.51 -12.90 8.03
C GLY A 46 11.07 -11.71 8.83
N LEU A 47 10.65 -10.49 8.53
CA LEU A 47 11.18 -9.24 9.10
C LEU A 47 10.50 -8.85 10.41
N THR A 48 9.28 -9.33 10.66
CA THR A 48 8.58 -9.14 11.94
C THR A 48 9.39 -9.70 13.11
N ALA A 49 10.10 -10.82 12.90
CA ALA A 49 11.03 -11.39 13.88
C ALA A 49 12.28 -10.52 14.12
N LEU A 50 12.61 -9.64 13.18
CA LEU A 50 13.70 -8.67 13.29
C LEU A 50 13.23 -7.31 13.85
N GLY A 51 11.96 -7.18 14.20
CA GLY A 51 11.39 -5.96 14.77
C GLY A 51 11.01 -4.90 13.73
N TRP A 52 10.83 -5.30 12.47
CA TRP A 52 10.24 -4.41 11.47
C TRP A 52 8.73 -4.37 11.64
N GLU A 53 8.16 -3.17 11.56
CA GLU A 53 6.72 -2.98 11.76
C GLU A 53 6.16 -1.83 10.92
N VAL A 54 4.87 -1.91 10.61
CA VAL A 54 4.13 -0.83 9.96
C VAL A 54 3.84 0.23 11.00
N ARG A 55 4.43 1.40 10.83
CA ARG A 55 4.21 2.55 11.71
C ARG A 55 2.87 3.23 11.45
N GLY A 56 2.51 3.38 10.17
CA GLY A 56 1.35 4.15 9.77
C GLY A 56 0.96 3.95 8.31
N VAL A 57 -0.28 4.30 8.01
CA VAL A 57 -0.79 4.41 6.64
C VAL A 57 -1.45 5.78 6.56
N PHE A 58 -1.10 6.53 5.53
CA PHE A 58 -1.54 7.90 5.34
C PHE A 58 -1.89 8.12 3.89
N VAL A 59 -2.82 9.03 3.60
CA VAL A 59 -3.00 9.52 2.23
C VAL A 59 -1.71 10.18 1.79
N ALA A 60 -1.12 9.69 0.70
CA ALA A 60 0.11 10.25 0.17
C ALA A 60 -0.17 11.69 -0.27
N SER A 61 0.56 12.64 0.32
CA SER A 61 0.51 14.01 -0.19
C SER A 61 1.06 14.00 -1.62
N PRO A 62 0.38 14.60 -2.60
CA PRO A 62 0.91 14.67 -3.96
C PRO A 62 2.26 15.39 -3.90
N SER A 63 3.30 14.74 -4.41
CA SER A 63 4.63 15.34 -4.45
C SER A 63 4.54 16.67 -5.23
N PRO A 64 5.04 17.79 -4.68
CA PRO A 64 4.95 19.10 -5.32
C PRO A 64 5.75 19.17 -6.65
N VAL A 65 6.52 18.12 -6.96
CA VAL A 65 7.44 18.06 -8.11
C VAL A 65 6.79 17.45 -9.37
N SER A 66 5.57 16.90 -9.27
CA SER A 66 4.82 16.44 -10.44
C SER A 66 3.50 17.20 -10.54
N SER A 67 3.46 18.23 -11.39
CA SER A 67 2.19 18.72 -11.90
C SER A 67 1.53 17.58 -12.67
N PRO A 68 0.30 17.16 -12.33
CA PRO A 68 -0.42 16.16 -13.11
C PRO A 68 -0.50 16.65 -14.56
N ARG A 69 -0.14 15.81 -15.52
CA ARG A 69 -0.46 16.14 -16.91
C ARG A 69 -1.99 16.20 -17.02
N PRO A 70 -2.56 17.18 -17.76
CA PRO A 70 -4.00 17.22 -17.99
C PRO A 70 -4.47 15.88 -18.55
N GLY A 71 -5.42 15.23 -17.88
CA GLY A 71 -5.98 13.93 -18.26
C GLY A 71 -5.38 12.70 -17.57
N LEU A 72 -4.42 12.86 -16.65
CA LEU A 72 -4.03 11.79 -15.70
C LEU A 72 -4.73 12.06 -14.36
N GLU A 73 -5.80 11.33 -14.09
CA GLU A 73 -6.37 11.26 -12.75
C GLU A 73 -5.35 10.57 -11.86
N MET A 74 -4.81 11.33 -10.90
CA MET A 74 -3.93 10.80 -9.88
C MET A 74 -4.82 10.04 -8.90
N GLY A 75 -4.73 8.71 -8.91
CA GLY A 75 -5.43 7.90 -7.93
C GLY A 75 -5.03 8.30 -6.50
N THR A 76 -5.90 8.06 -5.53
CA THR A 76 -5.54 8.25 -4.12
C THR A 76 -4.49 7.19 -3.75
N ASP A 77 -3.22 7.54 -3.84
CA ASP A 77 -2.15 6.69 -3.35
C ASP A 77 -2.07 6.80 -1.83
N LEU A 78 -2.03 5.66 -1.15
CA LEU A 78 -1.71 5.60 0.27
C LEU A 78 -0.20 5.40 0.42
N ALA A 79 0.41 6.13 1.33
CA ALA A 79 1.77 5.89 1.80
C ALA A 79 1.72 4.97 3.02
N VAL A 80 2.41 3.84 2.95
CA VAL A 80 2.63 2.94 4.09
C VAL A 80 4.02 3.19 4.63
N GLU A 81 4.11 3.70 5.86
CA GLU A 81 5.38 3.90 6.56
C GLU A 81 5.73 2.67 7.38
N ILE A 82 6.96 2.20 7.21
CA ILE A 82 7.53 1.02 7.85
C ILE A 82 8.77 1.47 8.60
N ASP A 83 8.83 1.19 9.89
CA ASP A 83 10.06 1.36 10.65
C ASP A 83 10.90 0.08 10.51
N SER A 84 12.15 0.24 10.06
CA SER A 84 13.08 -0.88 10.00
C SER A 84 13.50 -1.28 11.41
N GLY A 85 13.72 -2.59 11.59
CA GLY A 85 14.22 -3.16 12.82
C GLY A 85 15.72 -3.45 12.72
N ARG A 86 16.07 -4.71 12.97
CA ARG A 86 17.44 -5.20 12.81
C ARG A 86 17.65 -5.75 11.40
N ASP A 87 18.88 -5.71 10.94
CA ASP A 87 19.32 -6.47 9.77
C ASP A 87 19.62 -7.94 10.14
N VAL A 88 20.04 -8.73 9.15
CA VAL A 88 20.45 -10.13 9.35
C VAL A 88 21.67 -10.32 10.26
N SER A 89 22.50 -9.28 10.42
CA SER A 89 23.67 -9.32 11.32
C SER A 89 23.29 -9.03 12.78
N GLY A 90 22.05 -8.59 13.01
CA GLY A 90 21.52 -8.18 14.30
C GLY A 90 21.79 -6.71 14.65
N ALA A 91 22.39 -5.96 13.73
CA ALA A 91 22.60 -4.52 13.85
C ALA A 91 21.28 -3.77 13.66
N PHE A 92 21.06 -2.73 14.46
CA PHE A 92 19.84 -1.92 14.35
C PHE A 92 19.95 -0.99 13.13
N VAL A 93 18.97 -1.08 12.24
CA VAL A 93 18.79 -0.19 11.10
C VAL A 93 17.64 0.74 11.51
N ALA A 94 17.94 2.02 11.75
CA ALA A 94 16.96 2.98 12.24
C ALA A 94 16.46 3.87 11.10
N GLU A 95 15.86 3.26 10.08
CA GLU A 95 15.37 3.95 8.89
C GLU A 95 13.86 3.75 8.76
N SER A 96 13.15 4.81 8.39
CA SER A 96 11.74 4.71 8.04
C SER A 96 11.63 4.64 6.52
N VAL A 97 10.97 3.61 6.02
CA VAL A 97 10.72 3.37 4.60
C VAL A 97 9.26 3.67 4.30
N ALA A 98 9.01 4.46 3.26
CA ALA A 98 7.67 4.66 2.74
C ALA A 98 7.49 3.92 1.41
N VAL A 99 6.38 3.19 1.28
CA VAL A 99 5.96 2.52 0.04
C VAL A 99 4.54 2.93 -0.33
N HIS A 100 4.17 2.78 -1.59
CA HIS A 100 2.87 3.19 -2.10
C HIS A 100 1.90 2.00 -2.23
N PHE A 101 0.65 2.24 -1.88
CA PHE A 101 -0.49 1.39 -2.18
C PHE A 101 -1.51 2.19 -3.01
N THR A 102 -1.65 1.83 -4.28
CA THR A 102 -2.49 2.55 -5.24
C THR A 102 -3.92 2.02 -5.19
N THR A 103 -4.88 2.89 -4.87
CA THR A 103 -6.30 2.51 -4.75
C THR A 103 -7.07 2.58 -6.08
N SER A 104 -6.50 3.20 -7.12
CA SER A 104 -7.11 3.34 -8.43
C SER A 104 -6.94 2.15 -9.37
N VAL A 105 -6.30 1.07 -8.90
CA VAL A 105 -6.11 -0.18 -9.65
C VAL A 105 -6.82 -1.34 -8.95
N ALA A 106 -6.93 -2.48 -9.63
CA ALA A 106 -7.43 -3.70 -9.00
C ALA A 106 -6.61 -4.06 -7.76
N HIS A 107 -7.28 -4.50 -6.70
CA HIS A 107 -6.67 -4.73 -5.40
C HIS A 107 -5.45 -5.66 -5.49
N GLU A 108 -5.58 -6.73 -6.27
CA GLU A 108 -4.55 -7.75 -6.46
C GLU A 108 -3.31 -7.17 -7.16
N VAL A 109 -3.52 -6.23 -8.10
CA VAL A 109 -2.44 -5.51 -8.78
C VAL A 109 -1.72 -4.58 -7.81
N ALA A 110 -2.47 -3.85 -6.97
CA ALA A 110 -1.89 -3.03 -5.90
C ALA A 110 -1.07 -3.90 -4.93
N CYS A 111 -1.57 -5.09 -4.59
CA CYS A 111 -0.86 -6.02 -3.70
C CYS A 111 0.52 -6.42 -4.22
N VAL A 112 0.60 -6.83 -5.49
CA VAL A 112 1.88 -7.20 -6.12
C VAL A 112 2.83 -5.99 -6.15
N ALA A 113 2.36 -4.83 -6.61
CA ALA A 113 3.20 -3.63 -6.73
C ALA A 113 3.70 -3.11 -5.36
N THR A 114 2.88 -3.18 -4.32
CA THR A 114 3.31 -2.81 -2.96
C THR A 114 4.30 -3.84 -2.39
N ALA A 115 4.08 -5.14 -2.64
CA ALA A 115 5.02 -6.18 -2.22
C ALA A 115 6.39 -6.06 -2.91
N GLU A 116 6.42 -5.70 -4.21
CA GLU A 116 7.65 -5.37 -4.96
C GLU A 116 8.42 -4.24 -4.28
N GLN A 117 7.76 -3.12 -4.01
CA GLN A 117 8.39 -1.96 -3.36
C GLN A 117 8.98 -2.32 -1.99
N ILE A 118 8.25 -3.07 -1.15
CA ILE A 118 8.76 -3.48 0.17
C ILE A 118 9.97 -4.41 0.00
N GLN A 119 9.89 -5.40 -0.89
CA GLN A 119 10.99 -6.33 -1.13
C GLN A 119 12.25 -5.61 -1.62
N ASP A 120 12.12 -4.69 -2.57
CA ASP A 120 13.27 -3.93 -3.10
C ASP A 120 13.99 -3.16 -1.99
N ARG A 121 13.24 -2.48 -1.12
CA ARG A 121 13.78 -1.75 0.03
C ARG A 121 14.49 -2.64 1.02
N VAL A 122 13.94 -3.83 1.27
CA VAL A 122 14.56 -4.83 2.15
C VAL A 122 15.85 -5.36 1.54
N LEU A 123 15.87 -5.63 0.24
CA LEU A 123 17.07 -6.07 -0.47
C LEU A 123 18.17 -4.99 -0.45
N GLU A 124 17.80 -3.72 -0.57
CA GLU A 124 18.72 -2.58 -0.41
C GLU A 124 19.33 -2.54 0.99
N LEU A 125 18.51 -2.65 2.03
CA LEU A 125 18.94 -2.52 3.43
C LEU A 125 19.70 -3.74 3.96
N GLU A 126 19.35 -4.95 3.51
CA GLU A 126 20.00 -6.19 3.92
C GLU A 126 21.12 -6.65 2.98
N CYS A 127 21.66 -5.75 2.15
CA CYS A 127 22.78 -6.05 1.24
C CYS A 127 22.50 -7.25 0.30
N GLY A 128 21.26 -7.38 -0.18
CA GLY A 128 20.86 -8.37 -1.17
C GLY A 128 20.59 -9.78 -0.63
N VAL A 129 20.38 -9.94 0.68
CA VAL A 129 19.95 -11.22 1.25
C VAL A 129 18.59 -11.63 0.66
N PRO A 130 18.45 -12.80 0.04
CA PRO A 130 17.25 -13.16 -0.69
C PRO A 130 16.06 -13.40 0.27
N ARG A 131 15.01 -12.57 0.18
CA ARG A 131 13.78 -12.71 0.95
C ARG A 131 12.52 -12.52 0.10
N PRO A 132 11.50 -13.40 0.17
CA PRO A 132 11.59 -14.72 0.80
C PRO A 132 12.55 -15.59 -0.03
N THR A 133 13.36 -16.44 0.60
CA THR A 133 14.30 -17.27 -0.16
C THR A 133 13.54 -18.38 -0.91
N CYS A 134 13.87 -18.58 -2.19
CA CYS A 134 13.35 -19.75 -2.91
C CYS A 134 13.87 -21.05 -2.27
N PRO A 135 13.02 -22.08 -2.02
CA PRO A 135 13.44 -23.29 -1.31
C PRO A 135 14.56 -24.11 -1.99
N ARG A 136 14.73 -23.95 -3.31
CA ARG A 136 15.69 -24.73 -4.11
C ARG A 136 16.83 -23.89 -4.69
N HIS A 137 16.61 -22.60 -4.88
CA HIS A 137 17.55 -21.75 -5.62
C HIS A 137 17.98 -20.55 -4.77
N PRO A 138 19.23 -20.06 -4.92
CA PRO A 138 19.75 -18.94 -4.12
C PRO A 138 19.31 -17.59 -4.73
N HIS A 139 18.00 -17.33 -4.76
CA HIS A 139 17.42 -16.06 -5.18
C HIS A 139 16.16 -15.77 -4.36
N PRO A 140 15.73 -14.50 -4.26
CA PRO A 140 14.42 -14.20 -3.71
C PRO A 140 13.32 -14.81 -4.58
N LEU A 141 12.20 -15.17 -3.96
CA LEU A 141 10.93 -15.31 -4.67
C LEU A 141 10.48 -13.93 -5.11
N MET A 142 9.87 -13.83 -6.29
CA MET A 142 9.34 -12.58 -6.78
C MET A 142 7.83 -12.51 -6.55
N PRO A 143 7.29 -11.36 -6.15
CA PRO A 143 5.86 -11.13 -6.14
C PRO A 143 5.32 -11.17 -7.57
N ARG A 144 4.26 -11.94 -7.81
CA ARG A 144 3.64 -12.16 -9.12
C ARG A 144 2.13 -12.38 -8.99
N MET A 145 1.42 -12.28 -10.11
CA MET A 145 0.03 -12.69 -10.23
C MET A 145 -0.04 -14.12 -10.75
N VAL A 146 -0.55 -15.05 -9.94
CA VAL A 146 -0.69 -16.47 -10.31
C VAL A 146 -2.16 -16.84 -10.26
N GLU A 147 -2.76 -17.11 -11.43
CA GLU A 147 -4.20 -17.44 -11.54
C GLU A 147 -5.13 -16.41 -10.88
N GLY A 148 -4.74 -15.12 -10.89
CA GLY A 148 -5.49 -14.03 -10.27
C GLY A 148 -5.23 -13.85 -8.77
N VAL A 149 -4.30 -14.61 -8.19
CA VAL A 149 -3.91 -14.52 -6.78
C VAL A 149 -2.50 -13.91 -6.66
N PRO A 150 -2.31 -12.82 -5.90
CA PRO A 150 -0.97 -12.34 -5.59
C PRO A 150 -0.18 -13.41 -4.84
N SER A 151 0.97 -13.80 -5.39
CA SER A 151 1.78 -14.92 -4.90
C SER A 151 3.27 -14.60 -4.96
N TRP A 152 4.05 -15.22 -4.08
CA TRP A 152 5.50 -15.31 -4.17
C TRP A 152 5.88 -16.48 -5.06
N GLU A 153 6.49 -16.20 -6.21
CA GLU A 153 6.80 -17.21 -7.22
C GLU A 153 8.31 -17.29 -7.49
N CYS A 154 8.80 -18.50 -7.78
CA CYS A 154 10.17 -18.71 -8.20
C CYS A 154 10.42 -18.10 -9.60
N PRO A 155 11.28 -17.06 -9.74
CA PRO A 155 11.52 -16.41 -11.04
C PRO A 155 12.24 -17.29 -12.06
N ARG A 156 12.96 -18.34 -11.62
CA ARG A 156 13.67 -19.25 -12.52
C ARG A 156 12.80 -20.39 -13.04
N ASP A 157 11.86 -20.84 -12.23
CA ASP A 157 10.99 -21.96 -12.53
C ASP A 157 9.68 -21.77 -11.75
N PRO A 158 8.70 -21.09 -12.35
CA PRO A 158 7.39 -20.86 -11.75
C PRO A 158 6.69 -22.13 -11.27
N SER A 159 6.88 -23.24 -11.98
CA SER A 159 6.25 -24.52 -11.66
C SER A 159 6.85 -25.19 -10.41
N HIS A 160 8.08 -24.81 -10.05
CA HIS A 160 8.77 -25.38 -8.91
C HIS A 160 8.21 -24.88 -7.57
N TYR A 161 7.91 -23.59 -7.46
CA TYR A 161 7.45 -23.01 -6.22
C TYR A 161 6.65 -21.73 -6.43
N SER A 162 5.43 -21.73 -5.90
CA SER A 162 4.55 -20.58 -5.77
C SER A 162 3.75 -20.71 -4.48
N VAL A 163 3.56 -19.61 -3.76
CA VAL A 163 2.73 -19.56 -2.55
C VAL A 163 2.00 -18.21 -2.48
N PRO A 164 0.71 -18.17 -2.09
CA PRO A 164 0.00 -16.91 -1.92
C PRO A 164 0.70 -15.97 -0.93
N MET A 165 0.59 -14.67 -1.18
CA MET A 165 1.07 -13.66 -0.23
C MET A 165 0.17 -13.61 1.00
N SER A 166 0.74 -13.30 2.15
CA SER A 166 -0.01 -13.00 3.36
C SER A 166 -0.70 -11.63 3.25
N GLY A 167 -1.91 -11.52 3.79
CA GLY A 167 -2.60 -10.23 3.95
C GLY A 167 -3.30 -9.68 2.71
N THR A 168 -3.35 -10.46 1.63
CA THR A 168 -4.13 -10.23 0.41
C THR A 168 -5.52 -10.84 0.50
#